data_AF-A0A522S6L4-F1
#
_entry.id   AF-A0A522S6L4-F1
#
_cell.length_a   1.000
_cell.length_b   1.000
_cell.length_c   1.000
_cell.angle_alpha   90.00
_cell.angle_beta   90.00
_cell.angle_gamma   90.00
#
_symmetry.space_group_name_H-M   'P 1'
#
loop_
_entity.id
_entity.type
_entity.pdbx_description
1 polymer ?
#
loop_
_entity_poly.entity_id
_entity_poly.type
_entity_poly.pdbx_seq_one_letter_code
_entity_poly.pdbx_strand_id
1 'polypeptide(L)' 'MTAGPTQFPAVIGGIGPVFNVPGIEAGTRRICARIFLGQITRWNDLAIAQLNAGLTLSDARINGVHRTGGSGTT' A
#
# COMPACT_ATOMS: atom_id res chain seq x y z
N MET A 1 -29.09 -2.16 33.48
CA MET A 1 -28.61 -2.18 32.08
C MET A 1 -27.45 -1.21 32.00
N THR A 2 -26.22 -1.69 31.89
CA THR A 2 -25.04 -0.84 31.76
C THR A 2 -24.94 -0.40 30.30
N ALA A 3 -25.03 0.90 30.04
CA ALA A 3 -24.82 1.43 28.69
C ALA A 3 -23.38 1.13 28.25
N GLY A 4 -23.22 0.66 27.01
CA GLY A 4 -21.91 0.36 26.41
C GLY A 4 -21.11 1.62 26.07
N PRO A 5 -19.84 1.47 25.68
CA PRO A 5 -18.99 2.59 25.29
C PRO A 5 -19.47 3.26 24.00
N THR A 6 -19.31 4.59 23.91
CA THR A 6 -19.62 5.40 22.72
C THR A 6 -18.32 5.83 22.04
N GLN A 7 -18.24 5.68 20.71
CA GLN A 7 -17.16 6.26 19.89
C GLN A 7 -17.63 7.54 19.21
N PHE A 8 -16.78 8.57 19.23
CA PHE A 8 -16.97 9.83 18.51
C PHE A 8 -15.67 10.24 17.80
N PRO A 9 -15.73 10.92 16.64
CA PRO A 9 -14.53 11.35 15.93
C PRO A 9 -13.73 12.39 16.74
N ALA A 10 -12.42 12.21 16.84
CA ALA A 10 -11.51 13.19 17.46
C ALA A 10 -10.69 13.98 16.42
N VAL A 11 -10.21 13.30 15.37
CA VAL A 11 -9.38 13.87 14.29
C VAL A 11 -9.61 13.09 13.00
N ILE A 12 -9.36 13.75 11.87
CA ILE A 12 -9.34 13.14 10.53
C ILE A 12 -7.91 13.26 9.97
N GLY A 13 -7.38 12.16 9.43
CA GLY A 13 -6.07 12.10 8.78
C GLY A 13 -6.09 11.19 7.55
N GLY A 14 -5.06 11.29 6.71
CA GLY A 14 -4.88 10.45 5.53
C GLY A 14 -3.78 9.40 5.72
N ILE A 15 -3.97 8.21 5.14
CA ILE A 15 -2.97 7.14 5.09
C ILE A 15 -2.69 6.84 3.62
N GLY A 16 -1.41 6.69 3.26
CA GLY A 16 -0.98 6.38 1.91
C GLY A 16 0.12 5.31 1.88
N PRO A 17 0.21 4.52 0.80
CA PRO A 17 1.29 3.57 0.62
C PRO A 17 2.62 4.30 0.37
N VAL A 18 3.71 3.73 0.88
CA VAL A 18 5.07 4.24 0.68
C VAL A 18 5.89 3.15 0.01
N PHE A 19 6.69 3.53 -0.98
CA PHE A 19 7.52 2.61 -1.75
C PHE A 19 8.98 3.04 -1.68
N ASN A 20 9.88 2.08 -1.58
CA ASN A 20 11.32 2.30 -1.68
C ASN A 20 11.82 1.83 -3.05
N VAL A 21 11.36 2.50 -4.10
CA VAL A 21 11.77 2.24 -5.49
C VAL A 21 11.93 3.59 -6.20
N PRO A 22 13.10 3.86 -6.81
CA PRO A 22 13.32 5.10 -7.53
C PRO A 22 12.27 5.32 -8.62
N GLY A 23 11.67 6.51 -8.66
CA GLY A 23 10.82 6.96 -9.76
C GLY A 23 9.39 6.41 -9.78
N ILE A 24 8.99 5.56 -8.83
CA ILE A 24 7.58 5.13 -8.73
C ILE A 24 6.71 6.26 -8.18
N GLU A 25 5.67 6.64 -8.93
CA GLU A 25 4.74 7.71 -8.56
C GLU A 25 3.42 7.19 -7.95
N ALA A 26 2.62 8.13 -7.45
CA ALA A 26 1.37 7.90 -6.71
C ALA A 26 0.27 7.13 -7.48
N GLY A 27 0.40 6.95 -8.81
CA GLY A 27 -0.49 6.12 -9.63
C GLY A 27 -0.50 4.64 -9.21
N THR A 28 0.57 4.20 -8.55
CA THR A 28 0.81 2.84 -8.06
C THR A 28 -0.11 2.43 -6.88
N ARG A 29 -0.93 3.35 -6.35
CA ARG A 29 -1.95 3.00 -5.34
C ARG A 29 -2.95 1.93 -5.79
N ARG A 30 -3.27 1.87 -7.09
CA ARG A 30 -4.26 0.93 -7.64
C ARG A 30 -3.83 -0.53 -7.55
N ILE A 31 -2.52 -0.79 -7.49
CA ILE A 31 -1.97 -2.16 -7.44
C ILE A 31 -1.64 -2.62 -6.01
N CYS A 32 -1.76 -1.75 -5.00
CA CYS A 32 -1.38 -2.08 -3.61
C CYS A 32 -2.11 -3.32 -3.11
N ALA A 33 -3.42 -3.43 -3.37
CA ALA A 33 -4.19 -4.62 -3.00
C ALA A 33 -3.61 -5.90 -3.61
N ARG A 34 -3.22 -5.86 -4.89
CA ARG A 34 -2.64 -7.02 -5.60
C ARG A 34 -1.25 -7.37 -5.06
N ILE A 35 -0.46 -6.39 -4.61
CA ILE A 35 0.82 -6.61 -3.93
C ILE A 35 0.61 -7.31 -2.59
N PHE A 36 -0.29 -6.81 -1.74
CA PHE A 36 -0.55 -7.40 -0.43
C PHE A 36 -1.24 -8.77 -0.51
N LEU A 37 -1.98 -9.04 -1.59
CA LEU A 37 -2.51 -10.38 -1.90
C LEU A 37 -1.47 -11.32 -2.53
N GLY A 38 -0.24 -10.85 -2.80
CA GLY A 38 0.82 -11.66 -3.41
C GLY A 38 0.63 -11.95 -4.90
N GLN A 39 -0.31 -11.28 -5.57
CA GLN A 39 -0.56 -11.44 -7.01
C GLN A 39 0.48 -10.70 -7.87
N ILE A 40 1.08 -9.64 -7.32
CA ILE A 40 2.20 -8.92 -7.91
C ILE A 40 3.37 -9.05 -6.95
N THR A 41 4.45 -9.69 -7.40
CA THR A 41 5.59 -10.05 -6.54
C THR A 41 6.89 -9.40 -6.97
N ARG A 42 6.91 -8.72 -8.12
CA ARG A 42 8.10 -8.08 -8.69
C ARG A 42 7.78 -6.68 -9.20
N TRP A 43 8.77 -5.79 -9.13
CA TRP A 43 8.62 -4.38 -9.49
C TRP A 43 8.50 -4.11 -10.99
N ASN A 44 9.00 -5.01 -11.83
CA ASN A 44 8.87 -4.96 -13.29
C ASN A 44 7.58 -5.62 -13.83
N ASP A 45 6.63 -6.00 -12.97
CA ASP A 45 5.36 -6.56 -13.40
C ASP A 45 4.64 -5.61 -14.37
N LEU A 46 4.02 -6.17 -15.42
CA LEU A 46 3.38 -5.41 -16.48
C LEU A 46 2.32 -4.43 -15.97
N ALA A 47 1.59 -4.78 -14.90
CA ALA A 47 0.60 -3.88 -14.31
C ALA A 47 1.25 -2.66 -13.64
N ILE A 48 2.48 -2.78 -13.15
CA ILE A 48 3.26 -1.66 -12.61
C ILE A 48 3.83 -0.83 -13.76
N ALA A 49 4.40 -1.50 -14.77
CA ALA A 49 4.99 -0.85 -15.93
C ALA A 49 3.97 -0.01 -16.72
N GLN A 50 2.75 -0.52 -16.90
CA GLN A 50 1.66 0.21 -17.56
C GLN A 50 1.27 1.51 -16.86
N LEU A 51 1.41 1.56 -15.53
CA LEU A 51 1.09 2.75 -14.73
C LEU A 51 2.27 3.74 -14.65
N ASN A 52 3.48 3.32 -15.03
CA ASN A 52 4.71 4.09 -14.91
C ASN A 52 5.47 4.08 -16.26
N ALA A 53 4.78 4.46 -17.33
CA ALA A 53 5.37 4.47 -18.68
C ALA A 53 6.60 5.39 -18.74
N GLY A 54 7.69 4.88 -19.33
CA GLY A 54 8.97 5.60 -19.41
C GLY A 54 9.89 5.40 -18.21
N LEU A 55 9.47 4.65 -17.19
CA LEU A 55 10.33 4.28 -16.07
C LEU A 55 11.02 2.93 -16.32
N THR A 56 12.34 2.89 -16.07
CA THR A 56 13.07 1.63 -16.03
C THR A 56 12.85 0.96 -14.67
N LEU A 57 11.96 -0.03 -14.64
CA LEU A 57 11.65 -0.79 -13.43
C LEU A 57 12.65 -1.95 -13.25
N SER A 58 13.17 -2.10 -12.04
CA SER A 58 14.09 -3.19 -11.71
C SER A 58 13.35 -4.52 -11.56
N ASP A 59 14.03 -5.62 -11.89
CA ASP A 59 13.53 -6.99 -11.62
C ASP A 59 13.74 -7.39 -10.14
N ALA A 60 13.35 -6.50 -9.23
CA ALA A 60 13.46 -6.71 -7.80
C ALA A 60 12.18 -7.33 -7.24
N ARG A 61 12.34 -8.26 -6.31
CA ARG A 61 11.21 -8.85 -5.54
C ARG A 61 10.60 -7.78 -4.63
N ILE A 62 9.27 -7.76 -4.55
CA ILE A 62 8.52 -6.91 -3.63
C ILE A 62 8.49 -7.56 -2.25
N ASN A 63 8.87 -6.78 -1.23
CA ASN A 63 8.74 -7.16 0.17
C ASN A 63 7.65 -6.29 0.80
N GLY A 64 6.47 -6.86 1.01
CA GLY A 64 5.37 -6.18 1.71
C GLY A 64 5.69 -6.04 3.19
N VAL A 65 5.58 -4.82 3.71
CA VAL A 65 5.75 -4.53 5.14
C VAL A 65 4.40 -4.10 5.69
N HIS A 66 3.97 -4.72 6.78
CA HIS A 66 2.78 -4.36 7.52
C HIS A 66 3.07 -4.33 9.03
N ARG A 67 2.18 -3.70 9.80
CA ARG A 67 2.28 -3.68 11.26
C ARG A 67 1.91 -5.06 11.81
N THR A 68 2.64 -5.52 12.82
CA THR A 68 2.46 -6.86 13.42
C THR A 68 1.53 -6.88 14.63
N GLY A 69 1.29 -5.73 15.28
CA GLY A 69 0.39 -5.59 16.43
C GLY A 69 -0.95 -4.94 16.09
N GLY A 70 -1.89 -4.97 17.04
CA GLY A 70 -3.18 -4.28 16.90
C GLY A 70 -2.98 -2.80 16.56
N SER A 71 -3.56 -2.37 15.45
CA SER A 71 -3.33 -1.04 14.90
C SER A 71 -4.57 -0.56 14.15
N GLY A 72 -4.99 0.68 14.40
CA GLY A 72 -6.08 1.29 13.65
C GLY A 72 -5.74 1.65 12.21
N THR A 73 -4.50 1.42 11.75
CA THR A 73 -4.03 1.75 10.38
C THR A 73 -3.73 0.52 9.53
N THR A 74 -3.98 -0.69 10.05
CA THR A 74 -3.75 -1.97 9.36
C THR A 74 -5.09 -2.55 8.92
#